data_AF-A0A955ZQI2-F1
#
_entry.id   AF-A0A955ZQI2-F1
#
_cell.length_a   1.000
_cell.length_b   1.000
_cell.length_c   1.000
_cell.angle_alpha   90.00
_cell.angle_beta   90.00
_cell.angle_gamma   90.00
#
_symmetry.space_group_name_H-M   'P 1'
#
loop_
_entity.id
_entity.type
_entity.pdbx_description
1 polymer ?
#
loop_
_entity_poly.entity_id
_entity_poly.type
_entity_poly.pdbx_seq_one_letter_code
_entity_poly.pdbx_strand_id
1 'polypeptide(L)' 'MLNHKLVRPEGILVLEPDVPLEADDFEDLAKTVNPYIAEYGKLSGVLIHAKTFPGW' A
#
# COMPACT_ATOMS: atom_id res chain seq x y z
N MET A 1 0.90 9.70 7.40
CA MET A 1 -0.12 8.63 7.53
C MET A 1 -0.71 8.35 6.16
N LEU A 2 -0.17 7.31 5.54
CA LEU A 2 -0.57 6.76 4.27
C LEU A 2 -1.87 5.97 4.41
N ASN A 3 -2.93 6.40 3.72
CA ASN A 3 -4.13 5.60 3.61
C ASN A 3 -3.88 4.44 2.64
N HIS A 4 -4.21 3.22 3.04
CA HIS A 4 -4.06 2.04 2.18
C HIS A 4 -5.21 1.06 2.31
N LYS A 5 -5.46 0.34 1.21
CA LYS A 5 -6.44 -0.75 1.16
C LYS A 5 -5.93 -1.88 0.28
N LEU A 6 -6.01 -3.11 0.78
CA LEU A 6 -5.74 -4.30 0.00
C LEU A 6 -7.06 -4.88 -0.54
N VAL A 7 -7.25 -4.83 -1.85
CA VAL A 7 -8.39 -5.45 -2.53
C VAL A 7 -8.10 -6.94 -2.70
N ARG A 8 -8.94 -7.77 -2.05
CA ARG A 8 -8.87 -9.23 -2.08
C ARG A 8 -10.09 -9.78 -2.84
N PRO A 9 -9.95 -10.86 -3.61
CA PRO A 9 -8.75 -11.69 -3.81
C PRO A 9 -7.82 -11.22 -4.94
N GLU A 10 -8.10 -10.07 -5.56
CA GLU A 10 -7.40 -9.58 -6.74
C GLU A 10 -5.91 -9.28 -6.47
N GLY A 11 -5.56 -9.00 -5.21
CA GLY A 11 -4.20 -8.72 -4.79
C GLY A 11 -3.72 -7.36 -5.28
N ILE A 12 -4.63 -6.37 -5.26
CA ILE A 12 -4.33 -4.99 -5.65
C ILE A 12 -4.23 -4.15 -4.38
N LEU A 13 -3.07 -3.54 -4.18
CA LEU A 13 -2.86 -2.57 -3.11
C LEU A 13 -3.17 -1.16 -3.60
N VAL A 14 -4.16 -0.51 -3.00
CA VAL A 14 -4.50 0.88 -3.26
C VAL A 14 -3.81 1.74 -2.20
N LEU A 15 -3.04 2.73 -2.64
CA LEU A 15 -2.33 3.71 -1.82
C LEU A 15 -2.90 5.10 -2.10
N GLU A 16 -3.20 5.85 -1.04
CA GLU A 16 -3.74 7.21 -1.10
C GLU A 16 -2.86 8.15 -0.27
N PRO A 17 -1.73 8.62 -0.84
CA PRO A 17 -0.83 9.54 -0.15
C PRO A 17 -1.33 10.98 -0.27
N ASP A 18 -1.70 11.59 0.85
CA ASP A 18 -2.09 13.00 0.95
C ASP A 18 -0.97 13.90 1.50
N VAL A 19 0.05 13.31 2.12
CA VAL A 19 1.21 13.97 2.75
C VAL A 19 2.50 13.22 2.38
N PRO A 20 3.70 13.83 2.53
CA PRO A 20 4.97 13.16 2.30
C PRO A 20 5.05 11.84 3.08
N LEU A 21 5.59 10.81 2.42
CA LEU A 21 5.67 9.46 2.98
C LEU A 21 6.83 9.33 3.96
N GLU A 22 6.55 8.86 5.17
CA GLU A 22 7.58 8.60 6.17
C GLU A 22 7.93 7.10 6.23
N ALA A 23 9.08 6.76 6.81
CA ALA A 23 9.50 5.37 6.98
C ALA A 23 8.43 4.52 7.71
N ASP A 24 7.79 5.11 8.71
CA ASP A 24 6.74 4.46 9.51
C ASP A 24 5.50 4.10 8.69
N ASP A 25 5.19 4.86 7.62
CA ASP A 25 4.07 4.54 6.72
C ASP A 25 4.31 3.21 5.99
N PHE A 26 5.57 2.90 5.65
CA PHE A 26 5.93 1.63 5.00
C PHE A 26 5.92 0.45 5.96
N GLU A 27 6.31 0.66 7.22
CA GLU A 27 6.23 -0.36 8.27
C GLU A 27 4.77 -0.76 8.54
N ASP A 28 3.85 0.20 8.56
CA ASP A 28 2.41 -0.06 8.70
C ASP A 28 1.82 -0.75 7.47
N LEU A 29 2.25 -0.37 6.27
CA LEU A 29 1.86 -1.03 5.03
C LEU A 29 2.29 -2.51 5.01
N ALA A 30 3.52 -2.79 5.45
CA ALA A 30 4.10 -4.13 5.50
C ALA A 30 3.28 -5.08 6.38
N LYS A 31 2.73 -4.60 7.50
CA LYS A 31 1.84 -5.40 8.38
C LYS A 31 0.58 -5.89 7.66
N THR A 32 0.12 -5.18 6.64
CA THR A 32 -1.06 -5.54 5.85
C THR A 32 -0.72 -6.40 4.64
N VAL A 33 0.37 -6.06 3.94
CA VAL A 33 0.74 -6.69 2.66
C VAL A 33 1.50 -8.00 2.87
N ASN A 34 2.39 -8.08 3.86
CA ASN A 34 3.21 -9.28 4.07
C ASN A 34 2.38 -10.54 4.34
N PRO A 35 1.32 -10.53 5.19
CA PRO A 35 0.47 -11.69 5.37
C PRO A 35 -0.21 -12.14 4.07
N TYR A 36 -0.61 -11.19 3.23
CA TYR A 36 -1.21 -11.52 1.93
C TYR A 36 -0.18 -12.14 0.98
N ILE A 37 1.02 -11.56 0.86
CA ILE A 37 2.07 -12.16 0.02
C ILE A 37 2.47 -13.54 0.52
N ALA A 38 2.52 -13.75 1.85
CA ALA A 38 2.80 -15.07 2.42
C ALA A 38 1.72 -16.11 2.07
N GLU A 39 0.45 -15.71 2.03
CA GLU A 39 -0.68 -16.58 1.72
C GLU A 39 -0.86 -16.84 0.22
N TYR A 40 -0.73 -15.80 -0.62
CA TYR A 40 -1.06 -15.85 -2.05
C TYR A 40 0.18 -15.86 -2.97
N GLY A 41 1.38 -15.76 -2.41
CA GLY A 41 2.68 -15.81 -3.09
C GLY A 41 3.08 -14.52 -3.82
N LYS A 42 2.13 -13.66 -4.20
CA LYS A 42 2.41 -12.39 -4.88
C LYS A 42 1.33 -11.34 -4.63
N LEU A 43 1.73 -10.09 -4.77
CA LEU A 43 0.83 -8.96 -4.99
C LEU A 43 0.66 -8.76 -6.50
N SER A 44 -0.57 -8.69 -7.00
CA SER A 44 -0.85 -8.58 -8.44
C SER A 44 -0.57 -7.18 -8.98
N GLY A 45 -0.69 -6.14 -8.12
CA GLY A 45 -0.38 -4.78 -8.53
C GLY A 45 -0.52 -3.77 -7.39
N VAL A 46 -0.05 -2.57 -7.68
CA VAL A 46 -0.17 -1.40 -6.79
C VAL A 46 -0.81 -0.27 -7.60
N LEU A 47 -1.85 0.32 -7.03
CA LEU A 47 -2.50 1.52 -7.55
C LEU A 47 -2.23 2.68 -6.60
N ILE A 48 -1.68 3.76 -7.12
CA ILE A 48 -1.44 4.99 -6.35
C ILE A 48 -2.48 6.02 -6.79
N HIS A 49 -3.40 6.33 -5.88
CA HIS A 49 -4.42 7.37 -6.08
C HIS A 49 -3.97 8.63 -5.34
N ALA A 50 -3.34 9.54 -6.09
CA ALA A 50 -2.86 10.81 -5.57
C ALA A 50 -3.18 11.93 -6.57
N LYS A 51 -3.68 13.07 -6.09
CA LYS A 51 -3.87 14.27 -6.94
C LYS A 51 -2.52 14.84 -7.40
N THR A 52 -1.56 14.82 -6.49
CA THR A 52 -0.16 15.21 -6.69
C THR A 52 0.70 14.28 -5.86
N PHE A 53 1.88 13.91 -6.33
CA PHE A 53 2.79 13.11 -5.52
C PHE A 53 3.46 14.00 -4.46
N PRO A 54 3.22 13.76 -3.16
CA PRO A 54 3.69 14.66 -2.11
C PRO A 54 5.18 14.48 -1.78
N GLY A 55 5.82 13.44 -2.31
CA GLY A 55 7.21 13.08 -2.00
C GLY A 55 7.33 12.04 -0.91
N TRP A 56 8.58 11.78 -0.54
CA TRP A 56 9.03 10.98 0.59
C TRP A 56 9.79 11.89 1.57
#